data_AF-A0A239PZ14-F1
#
_entry.id   AF-A0A239PZ14-F1
#
_cell.length_a   1.000
_cell.length_b   1.000
_cell.length_c   1.000
_cell.angle_alpha   90.00
_cell.angle_beta   90.00
_cell.angle_gamma   90.00
#
_symmetry.space_group_name_H-M   'P 1'
#
loop_
_entity.id
_entity.type
_entity.pdbx_description
1 polymer ?
#
loop_
_entity_poly.entity_id
_entity_poly.type
_entity_poly.pdbx_seq_one_letter_code
_entity_poly.pdbx_strand_id
1 'polypeptide(L)'
;MPAENAPDSRREDAPPSGALPIASVIGARNLLIIIITMPLFFLGAFLAALFIFGPKEAREAARADAPARAAFPEPRQPIALPAGARVSAMTLDGDRLALSVETEAGASRVIIYDLAAGAVAAEIPLETADGRR
;
A
#
# COMPACT_ATOMS: atom_id res chain seq x y z
N MET A 1 -69.26 63.57 38.66
CA MET A 1 -67.90 64.09 38.90
C MET A 1 -67.04 62.91 39.33
N PRO A 2 -65.79 62.81 38.86
CA PRO A 2 -65.31 62.23 37.60
C PRO A 2 -65.03 60.71 37.69
N ALA A 3 -65.03 60.02 36.54
CA ALA A 3 -64.48 58.68 36.41
C ALA A 3 -62.96 58.78 36.41
N GLU A 4 -62.34 58.16 37.42
CA GLU A 4 -60.90 58.15 37.64
C GLU A 4 -60.22 57.22 36.63
N ASN A 5 -59.49 57.83 35.73
CA ASN A 5 -58.56 57.17 34.84
C ASN A 5 -57.29 56.87 35.65
N ALA A 6 -57.06 55.60 35.98
CA ALA A 6 -55.77 55.13 36.46
C ALA A 6 -55.41 53.83 35.73
N PRO A 7 -54.36 53.84 34.89
CA PRO A 7 -53.83 52.65 34.25
C PRO A 7 -52.62 52.18 35.04
N ASP A 8 -52.65 51.07 35.81
CA ASP A 8 -51.39 50.39 36.09
C ASP A 8 -51.45 48.96 36.64
N SER A 9 -50.43 48.21 36.19
CA SER A 9 -49.65 47.24 36.96
C SER A 9 -50.25 45.86 37.24
N ARG A 10 -50.45 45.08 36.17
CA ARG A 10 -50.00 43.67 36.16
C ARG A 10 -50.06 43.06 34.76
N ARG A 11 -49.27 43.66 33.86
CA ARG A 11 -48.70 42.90 32.75
C ARG A 11 -47.51 42.11 33.26
N GLU A 12 -47.45 40.86 32.81
CA GLU A 12 -46.23 40.15 32.40
C GLU A 12 -45.19 39.82 33.47
N ASP A 13 -45.26 38.59 33.98
CA ASP A 13 -44.08 37.80 34.33
C ASP A 13 -44.31 36.35 33.86
N ALA A 14 -44.56 36.17 32.56
CA ALA A 14 -44.21 34.92 31.92
C ALA A 14 -42.73 35.05 31.52
N PRO A 15 -41.82 34.17 31.96
CA PRO A 15 -40.44 34.22 31.49
C PRO A 15 -40.47 34.09 29.96
N PRO A 16 -39.66 34.87 29.23
CA PRO A 16 -39.58 34.75 27.79
C PRO A 16 -39.10 33.34 27.44
N SER A 17 -40.04 32.50 26.98
CA SER A 17 -39.77 31.27 26.25
C SER A 17 -39.05 31.62 24.95
N GLY A 18 -37.74 31.85 25.06
CA GLY A 18 -36.92 32.32 23.94
C GLY A 18 -35.47 32.66 24.28
N ALA A 19 -35.05 32.59 25.55
CA ALA A 19 -33.67 32.87 25.93
C ALA A 19 -32.75 31.64 25.80
N LEU A 20 -32.58 31.13 24.58
CA LEU A 20 -31.43 30.32 24.18
C LEU A 20 -31.10 30.61 22.70
N PRO A 21 -29.84 30.85 22.30
CA PRO A 21 -28.74 31.46 23.03
C PRO A 21 -28.00 32.44 22.09
N ILE A 22 -28.29 33.74 22.08
CA ILE A 22 -27.52 34.68 21.23
C ILE A 22 -26.05 34.78 21.72
N ALA A 23 -25.77 34.39 22.97
CA ALA A 23 -24.41 34.15 23.49
C ALA A 23 -23.66 33.06 22.73
N SER A 24 -24.35 32.15 22.03
CA SER A 24 -23.71 31.12 21.23
C SER A 24 -23.21 31.62 19.89
N VAL A 25 -23.56 32.80 19.37
CA VAL A 25 -23.13 33.14 17.99
C VAL A 25 -21.69 33.67 17.95
N ILE A 26 -21.25 34.38 19.00
CA ILE A 26 -19.86 34.86 19.14
C ILE A 26 -18.97 33.75 19.73
N GLY A 27 -19.53 32.93 20.62
CA GLY A 27 -18.87 31.76 21.19
C GLY A 27 -18.85 30.53 20.29
N ALA A 28 -19.81 30.34 19.37
CA ALA A 28 -19.95 29.10 18.59
C ALA A 28 -18.81 28.93 17.60
N ARG A 29 -18.32 30.02 17.00
CA ARG A 29 -17.22 29.90 16.05
C ARG A 29 -15.94 29.46 16.76
N ASN A 30 -15.66 30.03 17.93
CA ASN A 30 -14.52 29.62 18.77
C ASN A 30 -14.75 28.25 19.43
N LEU A 31 -15.98 27.93 19.83
CA LEU A 31 -16.36 26.64 20.37
C LEU A 31 -16.23 25.54 19.32
N LEU A 32 -16.65 25.79 18.08
CA LEU A 32 -16.50 24.87 16.95
C LEU A 32 -15.02 24.68 16.61
N ILE A 33 -14.21 25.74 16.69
CA ILE A 33 -12.74 25.60 16.59
C ILE A 33 -12.21 24.70 17.69
N ILE A 34 -12.60 24.88 18.96
CA ILE A 34 -12.14 24.03 20.08
C ILE A 34 -12.59 22.57 19.88
N ILE A 35 -13.87 22.36 19.53
CA ILE A 35 -14.46 21.04 19.29
C ILE A 35 -13.75 20.31 18.14
N ILE A 36 -13.28 21.02 17.11
CA ILE A 36 -12.57 20.40 15.97
C ILE A 36 -11.08 20.22 16.28
N THR A 37 -10.45 21.23 16.86
CA THR A 37 -8.99 21.26 17.07
C THR A 37 -8.53 20.34 18.19
N MET A 38 -9.31 20.16 19.26
CA MET A 38 -8.91 19.30 20.37
C MET A 38 -8.81 17.83 19.94
N PRO A 39 -9.84 17.21 19.32
CA PRO A 39 -9.75 15.85 18.81
C PRO A 39 -8.69 15.71 17.72
N LEU A 40 -8.55 16.71 16.85
CA LEU A 40 -7.55 16.69 15.78
C LEU A 40 -6.12 16.68 16.34
N PHE A 41 -5.87 17.50 17.37
CA PHE A 41 -4.59 17.54 18.06
C PHE A 41 -4.31 16.22 18.78
N PHE A 42 -5.29 15.67 19.51
CA PHE A 42 -5.17 14.38 20.17
C PHE A 42 -4.92 13.24 19.17
N LEU A 43 -5.61 13.24 18.03
CA LEU A 43 -5.41 12.26 16.97
C LEU A 43 -4.00 12.38 16.38
N GLY A 44 -3.53 13.60 16.10
CA GLY A 44 -2.17 13.83 15.60
C GLY A 44 -1.10 13.36 16.59
N ALA A 45 -1.24 13.71 17.87
CA ALA A 45 -0.31 13.29 18.92
C ALA A 45 -0.34 11.76 19.12
N PHE A 46 -1.51 11.14 19.06
CA PHE A 46 -1.68 9.69 19.17
C PHE A 46 -1.04 8.94 17.99
N LEU A 47 -1.23 9.42 16.76
CA LEU A 47 -0.57 8.86 15.57
C LEU A 47 0.96 9.03 15.62
N ALA A 48 1.44 10.18 16.10
CA ALA A 48 2.88 10.41 16.30
C ALA A 48 3.46 9.46 17.36
N ALA A 49 2.75 9.26 18.48
CA ALA A 49 3.15 8.32 19.52
C ALA A 49 3.16 6.87 19.02
N LEU A 50 2.16 6.45 18.23
CA LEU A 50 2.15 5.15 17.55
C LEU A 50 3.31 5.03 16.55
N PHE A 51 3.71 6.10 15.89
CA PHE A 51 4.85 6.01 14.97
C PHE A 51 6.19 5.86 15.69
N ILE A 52 6.36 6.53 16.85
CA ILE A 52 7.59 6.55 17.65
C ILE A 52 7.70 5.31 18.55
N PHE A 53 6.60 4.94 19.22
CA PHE A 53 6.55 3.89 20.23
C PHE A 53 5.72 2.68 19.81
N GLY A 54 5.09 2.71 18.63
CA GLY A 54 4.23 1.61 18.18
C GLY A 54 5.01 0.31 18.06
N PRO A 55 4.33 -0.81 18.35
CA PRO A 55 4.96 -2.12 18.37
C PRO A 55 5.58 -2.41 17.00
N LYS A 56 6.84 -2.83 16.99
CA LYS A 56 7.56 -3.24 15.78
C LYS A 56 6.79 -4.31 14.99
N GLU A 57 5.98 -5.09 15.70
CA GLU A 57 5.05 -6.10 15.18
C GLU A 57 3.93 -5.52 14.30
N ALA A 58 3.42 -4.30 14.58
CA ALA A 58 2.43 -3.65 13.72
C ALA A 58 3.06 -3.08 12.44
N ARG A 59 4.35 -2.74 12.45
CA ARG A 59 5.11 -2.44 11.22
C ARG A 59 5.39 -3.69 10.39
N GLU A 60 5.47 -4.86 11.02
CA GLU A 60 5.50 -6.16 10.35
C GLU A 60 4.14 -6.52 9.75
N ALA A 61 3.03 -6.27 10.48
CA ALA A 61 1.67 -6.50 9.98
C ALA A 61 1.30 -5.55 8.83
N ALA A 62 1.71 -4.28 8.86
CA ALA A 62 1.53 -3.35 7.73
C ALA A 62 2.45 -3.66 6.53
N ARG A 63 3.50 -4.46 6.72
CA ARG A 63 4.31 -5.03 5.64
C ARG A 63 3.75 -6.34 5.10
N ALA A 64 2.84 -7.00 5.84
CA ALA A 64 2.26 -8.28 5.45
C ALA A 64 1.19 -8.16 4.35
N ASP A 65 0.63 -6.95 4.13
CA ASP A 65 -0.36 -6.66 3.09
C ASP A 65 0.22 -6.00 1.83
N ALA A 66 1.54 -5.77 1.78
CA ALA A 66 2.17 -5.65 0.47
C ALA A 66 2.06 -7.05 -0.16
N PRO A 67 1.55 -7.22 -1.41
CA PRO A 67 1.71 -8.49 -2.08
C PRO A 67 3.20 -8.79 -1.99
N ALA A 68 3.55 -9.89 -1.32
CA ALA A 68 4.92 -10.37 -1.30
C ALA A 68 5.29 -10.43 -2.78
N ARG A 69 6.03 -9.42 -3.24
CA ARG A 69 6.60 -9.41 -4.57
C ARG A 69 7.40 -10.67 -4.53
N ALA A 70 6.91 -11.72 -5.21
CA ALA A 70 7.53 -13.02 -5.20
C ALA A 70 9.00 -12.72 -5.37
N ALA A 71 9.76 -12.99 -4.30
CA ALA A 71 11.17 -12.72 -4.32
C ALA A 71 11.69 -13.79 -5.26
N PHE A 72 11.56 -13.53 -6.56
CA PHE A 72 12.27 -14.27 -7.58
C PHE A 72 13.70 -14.18 -7.09
N PRO A 73 14.34 -15.34 -6.80
CA PRO A 73 15.72 -15.32 -6.37
C PRO A 73 16.46 -14.46 -7.37
N GLU A 74 17.05 -13.35 -6.91
CA GLU A 74 17.83 -12.52 -7.82
C GLU A 74 18.89 -13.44 -8.41
N PRO A 75 18.98 -13.56 -9.75
CA PRO A 75 19.96 -14.42 -10.35
C PRO A 75 21.33 -13.93 -9.89
N ARG A 76 22.01 -14.74 -9.06
CA ARG A 76 23.30 -14.37 -8.46
C ARG A 76 24.35 -14.09 -9.53
N GLN A 77 24.17 -14.65 -10.73
CA GLN A 77 25.02 -14.43 -11.89
C GLN A 77 24.17 -14.38 -13.17
N PRO A 78 24.51 -13.50 -14.13
CA PRO A 78 23.89 -13.51 -15.45
C PRO A 78 24.18 -14.82 -16.17
N ILE A 79 23.18 -15.33 -16.92
CA ILE A 79 23.35 -16.53 -17.74
C ILE A 79 24.17 -16.14 -18.98
N ALA A 80 25.41 -16.61 -19.07
CA ALA A 80 26.30 -16.33 -20.19
C ALA A 80 25.85 -17.09 -21.45
N LEU A 81 25.35 -16.35 -22.44
CA LEU A 81 25.03 -16.86 -23.77
C LEU A 81 26.26 -16.69 -24.69
N PRO A 82 26.56 -17.66 -25.58
CA PRO A 82 27.61 -17.51 -26.59
C PRO A 82 27.30 -16.33 -27.52
N ALA A 83 28.34 -15.71 -28.09
CA ALA A 83 28.17 -14.65 -29.07
C ALA A 83 27.38 -15.17 -30.29
N GLY A 84 26.34 -14.44 -30.70
CA GLY A 84 25.45 -14.85 -31.79
C GLY A 84 24.46 -15.97 -31.41
N ALA A 85 24.40 -16.38 -30.14
CA ALA A 85 23.42 -17.34 -29.69
C ALA A 85 22.09 -16.66 -29.34
N ARG A 86 20.99 -17.31 -29.72
CA ARG A 86 19.63 -16.90 -29.38
C ARG A 86 18.95 -17.99 -28.56
N VAL A 87 18.09 -17.57 -27.64
CA VAL A 87 17.19 -18.50 -26.94
C VAL A 87 16.02 -18.79 -27.86
N SER A 88 15.87 -20.03 -28.32
CA SER A 88 14.75 -20.46 -29.17
C SER A 88 13.55 -20.93 -28.37
N ALA A 89 13.77 -21.52 -27.19
CA ALA A 89 12.70 -21.92 -26.27
C ALA A 89 13.14 -21.81 -24.81
N MET A 90 12.17 -21.60 -23.93
CA MET A 90 12.36 -21.58 -22.48
C MET A 90 11.21 -22.33 -21.79
N THR A 91 11.53 -23.12 -20.77
CA THR A 91 10.52 -23.78 -19.93
C THR A 91 10.94 -23.77 -18.47
N LEU A 92 9.97 -23.68 -17.57
CA LEU A 92 10.18 -23.63 -16.13
C LEU A 92 9.46 -24.82 -15.48
N ASP A 93 10.19 -25.62 -14.72
CA ASP A 93 9.67 -26.73 -13.93
C ASP A 93 10.17 -26.62 -12.48
N GLY A 94 9.30 -26.15 -11.58
CA GLY A 94 9.66 -25.80 -10.20
C GLY A 94 10.79 -24.77 -10.16
N ASP A 95 11.94 -25.17 -9.61
CA ASP A 95 13.14 -24.33 -9.52
C ASP A 95 14.11 -24.52 -10.69
N ARG A 96 13.73 -25.25 -11.74
CA ARG A 96 14.59 -25.53 -12.90
C ARG A 96 14.09 -24.81 -14.14
N LEU A 97 14.94 -23.94 -14.68
CA LEU A 97 14.73 -23.25 -15.95
C LEU A 97 15.54 -23.97 -17.03
N ALA A 98 14.87 -24.54 -18.05
CA ALA A 98 15.55 -25.06 -19.23
C ALA A 98 15.50 -24.02 -20.36
N LEU A 99 16.65 -23.78 -20.97
CA LEU A 99 16.84 -22.85 -22.08
C LEU A 99 17.37 -23.62 -23.29
N SER A 100 16.60 -23.63 -24.38
CA SER A 100 17.09 -24.09 -25.68
C SER A 100 17.78 -22.93 -26.37
N VAL A 101 19.07 -23.09 -26.65
CA VAL A 101 19.92 -22.07 -27.24
C VAL A 101 20.40 -22.55 -28.59
N GLU A 102 20.16 -21.73 -29.61
CA GLU A 102 20.62 -21.94 -30.99
C GLU A 102 21.69 -20.91 -31.32
N THR A 103 22.79 -21.37 -31.90
CA THR A 103 23.83 -20.50 -32.47
C THR A 103 23.59 -20.26 -33.96
N GLU A 104 24.12 -19.17 -34.52
CA GLU A 104 24.05 -18.91 -35.96
C GLU A 104 24.65 -20.04 -36.82
N ALA A 105 25.56 -20.83 -36.25
CA ALA A 105 26.15 -22.01 -36.89
C ALA A 105 25.24 -23.26 -36.89
N GLY A 106 23.98 -23.14 -36.40
CA GLY A 106 23.02 -24.24 -36.30
C GLY A 106 23.30 -25.22 -35.16
N ALA A 107 24.32 -24.97 -34.33
CA ALA A 107 24.55 -25.75 -33.13
C ALA A 107 23.50 -25.38 -32.07
N SER A 108 22.79 -26.40 -31.59
CA SER A 108 21.74 -26.27 -30.58
C SER A 108 22.21 -26.88 -29.26
N ARG A 109 21.79 -26.33 -28.13
CA ARG A 109 22.07 -26.89 -26.80
C ARG A 109 20.98 -26.53 -25.81
N VAL A 110 20.77 -27.38 -24.80
CA VAL A 110 19.86 -27.13 -23.69
C VAL A 110 20.67 -26.81 -22.45
N ILE A 111 20.42 -25.65 -21.85
CA ILE A 111 21.01 -25.24 -20.57
C ILE A 111 19.94 -25.40 -19.51
N ILE A 112 20.17 -26.23 -18.50
CA ILE A 112 19.32 -26.37 -17.33
C ILE A 112 19.92 -25.52 -16.22
N TYR A 113 19.20 -24.50 -15.77
CA TYR A 113 19.58 -23.60 -14.71
C TYR A 113 18.73 -23.89 -13.46
N ASP A 114 19.40 -24.11 -12.32
CA ASP A 114 18.76 -24.24 -11.03
C ASP A 114 18.65 -22.85 -10.39
N LEU A 115 17.42 -22.35 -10.27
CA LEU A 115 17.07 -21.04 -9.73
C LEU A 115 17.25 -20.98 -8.21
N ALA A 116 17.10 -22.11 -7.50
CA ALA A 116 17.32 -22.17 -6.06
C ALA A 116 18.82 -22.08 -5.73
N ALA A 117 19.64 -22.82 -6.49
CA ALA A 117 21.10 -22.76 -6.37
C ALA A 117 21.69 -21.47 -7.00
N GLY A 118 21.01 -20.91 -8.00
CA GLY A 118 21.51 -19.78 -8.80
C GLY A 118 22.67 -20.19 -9.70
N ALA A 119 22.66 -21.40 -10.25
CA ALA A 119 23.76 -21.97 -11.03
C ALA A 119 23.26 -22.87 -12.17
N VAL A 120 24.10 -23.09 -13.18
CA VAL A 120 23.83 -24.06 -14.25
C VAL A 120 23.92 -25.47 -13.65
N ALA A 121 22.81 -26.20 -13.70
CA ALA A 121 22.73 -27.59 -13.26
C ALA A 121 23.26 -28.56 -14.31
N ALA A 122 22.99 -28.29 -15.59
CA ALA A 122 23.46 -29.12 -16.70
C ALA A 122 23.50 -28.34 -18.02
N GLU A 123 24.38 -28.75 -18.92
CA GLU A 123 24.43 -28.29 -20.30
C GLU A 123 24.45 -29.52 -21.21
N ILE A 124 23.48 -29.61 -22.11
CA ILE A 124 23.27 -30.77 -22.98
C ILE A 124 23.43 -30.29 -24.43
N PRO A 125 24.49 -30.69 -25.14
CA PRO A 125 24.61 -30.41 -26.57
C PRO A 125 23.52 -31.17 -27.33
N LEU A 126 22.87 -30.50 -28.28
CA LEU A 126 21.91 -31.11 -29.19
C LEU A 126 22.58 -31.24 -30.56
N GLU A 127 22.73 -32.48 -31.01
CA GLU A 127 23.13 -32.77 -32.38
C GLU A 127 21.86 -32.99 -33.20
N THR A 128 21.70 -32.23 -34.28
CA THR A 128 20.67 -32.51 -35.25
C THR A 128 21.05 -33.82 -35.94
N ALA A 129 20.26 -34.87 -35.74
CA ALA A 129 20.41 -36.10 -36.51
C ALA A 129 20.05 -35.77 -37.96
N ASP A 130 21.06 -35.43 -38.76
CA ASP A 130 20.88 -35.12 -40.18
C ASP A 130 20.20 -36.32 -40.85
N GLY A 131 18.99 -36.06 -41.33
CA GLY A 131 18.10 -37.06 -41.91
C GLY A 131 18.66 -37.55 -43.23
N ARG A 132 19.48 -38.60 -43.18
CA ARG A 132 19.71 -39.47 -44.32
C ARG A 132 18.39 -40.17 -44.68
N ARG A 133 17.64 -39.63 -45.63
CA ARG A 133 16.80 -40.36 -46.61
C ARG A 133 16.25 -39.44 -47.69
#